data_AF-A0A8H9DZQ2-F1
#
_entry.id   AF-A0A8H9DZQ2-F1
#
_cell.length_a   1.000
_cell.length_b   1.000
_cell.length_c   1.000
_cell.angle_alpha   90.00
_cell.angle_beta   90.00
_cell.angle_gamma   90.00
#
_symmetry.space_group_name_H-M   'P 1'
#
loop_
_entity.id
_entity.type
_entity.pdbx_description
1 polymer ?
#
loop_
_entity_poly.entity_id
_entity_poly.type
_entity_poly.pdbx_seq_one_letter_code
_entity_poly.pdbx_strand_id
1 'polypeptide(L)'
;VYGTLLPDNNLNYSVQVGNTHGGNTSSGTSGYSSLNYRGAYGNTNVGYSRSGDSSQIYYGMSGGIIAHADGITFGQPLGDTMVLVKAPGADNVKIENQTGIHTDWRGYAILPFATEYRENRVALNANSLADNVELDETVVTVIPTHGAIARATFNAQIGGKVLMTLKYGNKSVPFGAIVTHGENKNGSIVAENGQVYLTGLPQSGKLQVSWGKDKNSNCIVEYKLPEVSPGTLLNQQTAICR
;
A
#
# COMPACT_ATOMS: atom_id res chain seq x y z
N VAL A 1 4.41 20.82 -26.49
CA VAL A 1 4.66 19.45 -26.02
C VAL A 1 4.16 19.32 -24.60
N TYR A 2 3.40 18.28 -24.29
CA TYR A 2 2.94 18.00 -22.93
C TYR A 2 2.90 16.49 -22.70
N GLY A 3 2.98 16.05 -21.45
CA GLY A 3 2.93 14.64 -21.09
C GLY A 3 3.12 14.39 -19.60
N THR A 4 3.26 13.11 -19.24
CA THR A 4 3.55 12.64 -17.89
C THR A 4 4.88 11.90 -17.85
N LEU A 5 5.56 11.96 -16.71
CA LEU A 5 6.80 11.26 -16.38
C LEU A 5 6.65 10.53 -15.04
N LEU A 6 7.66 9.73 -14.71
CA LEU A 6 7.76 8.85 -13.53
C LEU A 6 6.88 7.58 -13.62
N PRO A 7 7.21 6.50 -12.87
CA PRO A 7 6.49 5.23 -12.94
C PRO A 7 4.99 5.33 -12.62
N ASP A 8 4.59 6.36 -11.87
CA ASP A 8 3.20 6.60 -11.50
C ASP A 8 2.53 7.72 -12.29
N ASN A 9 3.17 8.22 -13.36
CA ASN A 9 2.67 9.34 -14.16
C ASN A 9 2.35 10.60 -13.34
N ASN A 10 3.02 10.76 -12.20
CA ASN A 10 2.71 11.80 -11.22
C ASN A 10 3.50 13.10 -11.42
N LEU A 11 4.39 13.16 -12.42
CA LEU A 11 5.02 14.40 -12.87
C LEU A 11 4.47 14.80 -14.24
N ASN A 12 3.66 15.84 -14.28
CA ASN A 12 3.13 16.42 -15.52
C ASN A 12 4.06 17.51 -16.00
N TYR A 13 4.39 17.50 -17.29
CA TYR A 13 5.18 18.57 -17.91
C TYR A 13 4.43 19.17 -19.10
N SER A 14 4.58 20.48 -19.30
CA SER A 14 4.06 21.19 -20.46
C SER A 14 5.09 22.22 -20.90
N VAL A 15 5.36 22.27 -22.20
CA VAL A 15 6.22 23.26 -22.84
C VAL A 15 5.52 23.74 -24.10
N GLN A 16 5.25 25.03 -24.19
CA GLN A 16 4.52 25.66 -25.28
C GLN A 16 5.30 26.89 -25.72
N VAL A 17 5.42 27.07 -27.03
CA VAL A 17 5.99 28.28 -27.63
C VAL A 17 5.02 28.72 -28.71
N GLY A 18 4.61 29.98 -28.64
CA GLY A 18 3.70 30.60 -29.57
C GLY A 18 4.23 31.95 -30.02
N ASN A 19 3.69 32.45 -31.12
CA ASN A 19 3.94 33.81 -31.55
C ASN A 19 2.59 34.48 -31.77
N THR A 20 2.37 35.57 -31.06
CA THR A 20 1.11 36.32 -31.14
C THR A 20 1.32 37.49 -32.09
N HIS A 21 0.54 37.52 -33.17
CA HIS A 21 0.49 38.64 -34.12
C HIS A 21 -0.88 39.30 -34.02
N GLY A 22 -0.93 40.49 -33.43
CA GLY A 22 -2.10 41.36 -33.39
C GLY A 22 -1.84 42.62 -34.22
N GLY A 23 -2.87 43.07 -34.95
CA GLY A 23 -2.79 44.24 -35.81
C GLY A 23 -2.32 45.50 -35.07
N ASN A 24 -1.31 46.14 -35.67
CA ASN A 24 -0.75 47.46 -35.46
C ASN A 24 0.38 47.78 -34.46
N THR A 25 0.70 47.06 -33.36
CA THR A 25 1.95 47.38 -32.58
C THR A 25 2.31 46.38 -31.44
N SER A 26 2.46 45.08 -31.71
CA SER A 26 3.38 44.22 -30.94
C SER A 26 3.35 42.78 -31.47
N SER A 27 4.38 42.37 -32.21
CA SER A 27 4.69 40.96 -32.41
C SER A 27 5.50 40.49 -31.21
N GLY A 28 5.07 39.41 -30.57
CA GLY A 28 5.70 38.90 -29.36
C GLY A 28 5.74 37.39 -29.34
N THR A 29 6.95 36.83 -29.20
CA THR A 29 7.11 35.41 -28.88
C THR A 29 6.69 35.18 -27.44
N SER A 30 5.78 34.24 -27.23
CA SER A 30 5.38 33.76 -25.92
C SER A 30 5.89 32.34 -25.70
N GLY A 31 6.33 32.05 -24.49
CA GLY A 31 6.80 30.74 -24.07
C GLY A 31 6.24 30.43 -22.70
N TYR A 32 5.79 29.19 -22.51
CA TYR A 32 5.31 28.68 -21.25
C TYR A 32 5.91 27.31 -20.99
N SER A 33 6.49 27.11 -19.82
CA SER A 33 6.86 25.81 -19.31
C SER A 33 6.28 25.60 -17.93
N SER A 34 5.82 24.38 -17.64
CA SER A 34 5.32 24.03 -16.31
C SER A 34 5.61 22.58 -15.97
N LEU A 35 5.90 22.36 -14.70
CA LEU A 35 6.08 21.07 -14.05
C LEU A 35 5.10 20.99 -12.88
N ASN A 36 4.31 19.93 -12.82
CA ASN A 36 3.37 19.68 -11.73
C ASN A 36 3.58 18.26 -11.20
N TYR A 37 4.04 18.16 -9.97
CA TYR A 37 4.30 16.91 -9.27
C TYR A 37 3.18 16.62 -8.26
N ARG A 38 2.62 15.41 -8.30
CA ARG A 38 1.64 14.89 -7.34
C ARG A 38 2.29 13.80 -6.48
N GLY A 39 2.71 14.17 -5.27
CA GLY A 39 3.33 13.25 -4.32
C GLY A 39 2.33 12.67 -3.33
N ALA A 40 2.81 11.74 -2.50
CA ALA A 40 2.02 11.15 -1.41
C ALA A 40 1.73 12.18 -0.31
N TYR A 41 2.68 13.10 -0.08
CA TYR A 41 2.62 14.12 0.98
C TYR A 41 2.10 15.49 0.52
N GLY A 42 1.72 15.63 -0.75
CA GLY A 42 1.28 16.89 -1.32
C GLY A 42 1.65 17.07 -2.79
N ASN A 43 1.22 18.19 -3.36
CA ASN A 43 1.46 18.59 -4.73
C ASN A 43 2.43 19.78 -4.77
N THR A 44 3.26 19.82 -5.80
CA THR A 44 4.19 20.93 -6.05
C THR A 44 4.12 21.31 -7.52
N ASN A 45 4.03 22.61 -7.81
CA ASN A 45 4.01 23.13 -9.16
C ASN A 45 5.09 24.20 -9.33
N VAL A 46 5.77 24.16 -10.46
CA VAL A 46 6.75 25.16 -10.87
C VAL A 46 6.50 25.49 -12.33
N GLY A 47 6.44 26.76 -12.67
CA GLY A 47 6.23 27.21 -14.04
C GLY A 47 7.03 28.45 -14.35
N TYR A 48 7.29 28.64 -15.63
CA TYR A 48 7.95 29.81 -16.17
C TYR A 48 7.18 30.26 -17.40
N SER A 49 6.80 31.53 -17.43
CA SER A 49 6.18 32.15 -18.59
C SER A 49 7.01 33.34 -19.03
N ARG A 50 7.08 33.53 -20.35
CA ARG A 50 7.63 34.72 -20.97
C ARG A 50 6.67 35.18 -22.06
N SER A 51 6.33 36.45 -22.08
CA SER A 51 5.49 37.06 -23.10
C SER A 51 6.09 38.40 -23.49
N GLY A 52 6.68 38.47 -24.69
CA GLY A 52 7.47 39.64 -25.12
C GLY A 52 8.61 39.93 -24.15
N ASP A 53 8.58 41.12 -23.55
CA ASP A 53 9.60 41.62 -22.61
C ASP A 53 9.34 41.21 -21.15
N SER A 54 8.14 40.69 -20.84
CA SER A 54 7.79 40.27 -19.48
C SER A 54 8.10 38.79 -19.27
N SER A 55 8.72 38.46 -18.13
CA SER A 55 8.90 37.08 -17.67
C SER A 55 8.40 36.92 -16.24
N GLN A 56 7.83 35.74 -15.95
CA GLN A 56 7.29 35.40 -14.64
C GLN A 56 7.67 33.96 -14.29
N ILE A 57 7.98 33.73 -13.02
CA ILE A 57 8.18 32.40 -12.46
C ILE A 57 7.05 32.16 -11.46
N TYR A 58 6.37 31.03 -11.60
CA TYR A 58 5.33 30.57 -10.69
C TYR A 58 5.87 29.38 -9.90
N TYR A 59 5.64 29.37 -8.61
CA TYR A 59 5.91 28.23 -7.75
C TYR A 59 4.76 28.10 -6.76
N GLY A 60 4.41 26.88 -6.41
CA GLY A 60 3.31 26.59 -5.50
C GLY A 60 3.45 25.22 -4.87
N MET A 61 2.95 25.11 -3.65
CA MET A 61 2.83 23.85 -2.93
C MET A 61 1.42 23.81 -2.34
N SER A 62 0.77 22.65 -2.45
CA SER A 62 -0.55 22.42 -1.88
C SER A 62 -0.62 21.01 -1.32
N GLY A 63 -1.35 20.82 -0.23
CA GLY A 63 -1.43 19.52 0.43
C GLY A 63 -2.54 19.51 1.46
N GLY A 64 -2.72 18.34 2.07
CA GLY A 64 -3.72 18.08 3.08
C GLY A 64 -3.10 17.52 4.34
N ILE A 65 -3.73 17.79 5.49
CA ILE A 65 -3.32 17.26 6.79
C ILE A 65 -4.57 16.77 7.51
N ILE A 66 -4.56 15.53 8.00
CA ILE A 66 -5.62 14.98 8.85
C ILE A 66 -5.01 14.60 10.19
N ALA A 67 -5.58 15.14 11.27
CA ALA A 67 -5.35 14.68 12.63
C ALA A 67 -6.42 13.65 13.00
N HIS A 68 -6.01 12.46 13.41
CA HIS A 68 -6.88 11.35 13.79
C HIS A 68 -6.35 10.65 15.06
N ALA A 69 -7.12 9.68 15.56
CA ALA A 69 -6.79 8.96 16.80
C ALA A 69 -5.41 8.29 16.81
N ASP A 70 -4.84 7.98 15.63
CA ASP A 70 -3.53 7.33 15.49
C ASP A 70 -2.41 8.32 15.09
N GLY A 71 -2.66 9.63 15.15
CA GLY A 71 -1.68 10.69 14.89
C GLY A 71 -2.04 11.63 13.73
N ILE A 72 -1.03 12.11 13.01
CA ILE A 72 -1.19 13.07 11.92
C ILE A 72 -0.72 12.42 10.63
N THR A 73 -1.54 12.50 9.59
CA THR A 73 -1.21 12.02 8.24
C THR A 73 -1.27 13.19 7.27
N PHE A 74 -0.28 13.26 6.38
CA PHE A 74 -0.19 14.26 5.32
C PHE A 74 -0.63 13.63 3.99
N GLY A 75 -1.11 14.46 3.07
CA GLY A 75 -1.68 13.99 1.82
C GLY A 75 -1.69 15.04 0.72
N GLN A 76 -2.21 14.64 -0.43
CA GLN A 76 -2.64 15.57 -1.47
C GLN A 76 -3.76 16.50 -0.95
N PRO A 77 -4.06 17.63 -1.63
CA PRO A 77 -5.14 18.53 -1.23
C PRO A 77 -6.46 17.80 -0.98
N LEU A 78 -7.10 18.11 0.15
CA LEU A 78 -8.28 17.41 0.65
C LEU A 78 -9.55 17.84 -0.09
N GLY A 79 -10.41 16.88 -0.43
CA GLY A 79 -11.79 17.13 -0.84
C GLY A 79 -12.77 17.09 0.34
N ASP A 80 -14.07 17.19 0.04
CA ASP A 80 -15.12 17.22 1.06
C ASP A 80 -15.29 15.86 1.76
N THR A 81 -15.29 14.78 0.98
CA THR A 81 -15.45 13.40 1.46
C THR A 81 -14.20 12.58 1.15
N MET A 82 -13.66 11.91 2.16
CA MET A 82 -12.32 11.32 2.10
C MET A 82 -12.26 9.93 2.73
N VAL A 83 -11.20 9.19 2.41
CA VAL A 83 -10.85 7.95 3.10
C VAL A 83 -9.47 8.05 3.74
N LEU A 84 -9.39 7.73 5.03
CA LEU A 84 -8.15 7.48 5.74
C LEU A 84 -7.81 6.00 5.65
N VAL A 85 -6.72 5.69 4.96
CA VAL A 85 -6.14 4.34 4.94
C VAL A 85 -5.31 4.14 6.21
N LYS A 86 -5.53 3.01 6.89
CA LYS A 86 -4.79 2.56 8.06
C LYS A 86 -4.26 1.16 7.78
N ALA A 87 -2.96 1.04 7.52
CA ALA A 87 -2.27 -0.23 7.28
C ALA A 87 -0.95 -0.29 8.07
N PRO A 88 -0.97 -0.30 9.42
CA PRO A 88 0.24 -0.16 10.23
C PRO A 88 1.31 -1.19 9.86
N GLY A 89 2.51 -0.72 9.51
CA GLY A 89 3.61 -1.58 9.08
C GLY A 89 3.75 -1.78 7.57
N ALA A 90 2.79 -1.30 6.78
CA ALA A 90 2.84 -1.32 5.33
C ALA A 90 3.33 0.05 4.79
N ASP A 91 4.64 0.26 4.77
CA ASP A 91 5.28 1.49 4.28
C ASP A 91 5.35 1.55 2.75
N ASN A 92 5.22 2.76 2.20
CA ASN A 92 5.38 3.08 0.78
C ASN A 92 4.57 2.20 -0.18
N VAL A 93 3.38 1.79 0.25
CA VAL A 93 2.47 0.95 -0.52
C VAL A 93 1.57 1.82 -1.38
N LYS A 94 1.60 1.57 -2.68
CA LYS A 94 0.79 2.27 -3.67
C LYS A 94 -0.68 1.90 -3.50
N ILE A 95 -1.56 2.89 -3.60
CA ILE A 95 -3.01 2.65 -3.68
C ILE A 95 -3.42 2.50 -5.15
N GLU A 96 -4.20 1.48 -5.47
CA GLU A 96 -4.70 1.24 -6.82
C GLU A 96 -5.58 2.41 -7.31
N ASN A 97 -5.46 2.75 -8.59
CA ASN A 97 -6.22 3.83 -9.24
C ASN A 97 -6.02 5.23 -8.64
N GLN A 98 -4.97 5.43 -7.84
CA GLN A 98 -4.68 6.70 -7.17
C GLN A 98 -3.28 7.17 -7.51
N THR A 99 -3.18 8.17 -8.39
CA THR A 99 -1.89 8.68 -8.87
C THR A 99 -1.14 9.42 -7.76
N GLY A 100 0.09 8.98 -7.50
CA GLY A 100 1.02 9.59 -6.57
C GLY A 100 0.74 9.26 -5.11
N ILE A 101 -0.29 8.48 -4.78
CA ILE A 101 -0.69 8.19 -3.40
C ILE A 101 -0.06 6.88 -2.94
N HIS A 102 0.78 7.00 -1.90
CA HIS A 102 1.42 5.89 -1.21
C HIS A 102 1.20 6.04 0.29
N THR A 103 1.25 4.94 1.03
CA THR A 103 1.28 4.99 2.50
C THR A 103 2.55 5.67 3.01
N ASP A 104 2.41 6.40 4.12
CA ASP A 104 3.51 6.97 4.86
C ASP A 104 4.33 5.87 5.57
N TRP A 105 5.43 6.27 6.18
CA TRP A 105 6.33 5.40 6.96
C TRP A 105 5.65 4.67 8.13
N ARG A 106 4.44 5.07 8.53
CA ARG A 106 3.63 4.40 9.56
C ARG A 106 2.56 3.49 8.96
N GLY A 107 2.36 3.52 7.64
CA GLY A 107 1.32 2.77 6.94
C GLY A 107 -0.01 3.52 6.79
N TYR A 108 -0.01 4.85 6.81
CA TYR A 108 -1.23 5.67 6.65
C TYR A 108 -1.20 6.45 5.34
N ALA A 109 -2.37 6.60 4.71
CA ALA A 109 -2.53 7.44 3.52
C ALA A 109 -3.90 8.11 3.52
N ILE A 110 -4.01 9.20 2.77
CA ILE A 110 -5.26 9.93 2.59
C ILE A 110 -5.68 9.80 1.13
N LEU A 111 -6.90 9.30 0.90
CA LEU A 111 -7.57 9.43 -0.38
C LEU A 111 -8.36 10.74 -0.38
N PRO A 112 -7.96 11.72 -1.22
CA PRO A 112 -8.54 13.05 -1.19
C PRO A 112 -9.98 13.09 -1.72
N PHE A 113 -10.43 12.05 -2.43
CA PHE A 113 -11.76 11.98 -3.01
C PHE A 113 -12.38 10.61 -2.80
N ALA A 114 -13.62 10.59 -2.31
CA ALA A 114 -14.47 9.42 -2.25
C ALA A 114 -15.90 9.79 -2.66
N THR A 115 -16.59 8.87 -3.33
CA THR A 115 -17.97 9.09 -3.76
C THR A 115 -18.92 8.85 -2.59
N GLU A 116 -19.72 9.86 -2.29
CA GLU A 116 -20.66 9.84 -1.17
C GLU A 116 -21.82 8.86 -1.40
N TYR A 117 -22.28 8.23 -0.32
CA TYR A 117 -23.39 7.29 -0.30
C TYR A 117 -23.23 6.11 -1.28
N ARG A 118 -21.99 5.81 -1.68
CA ARG A 118 -21.65 4.71 -2.57
C ARG A 118 -20.48 3.91 -2.03
N GLU A 119 -20.38 2.68 -2.51
CA GLU A 119 -19.22 1.83 -2.26
C GLU A 119 -17.98 2.42 -2.93
N ASN A 120 -16.95 2.64 -2.13
CA ASN A 120 -15.62 3.02 -2.59
C ASN A 120 -14.68 1.86 -2.30
N ARG A 121 -14.21 1.21 -3.36
CA ARG A 121 -13.20 0.15 -3.29
C ARG A 121 -11.83 0.78 -3.06
N VAL A 122 -11.23 0.51 -1.91
CA VAL A 122 -9.87 0.93 -1.55
C VAL A 122 -8.98 -0.30 -1.63
N ALA A 123 -7.99 -0.27 -2.50
CA ALA A 123 -7.11 -1.42 -2.71
C ALA A 123 -5.64 -1.02 -2.64
N LEU A 124 -4.87 -1.78 -1.88
CA LEU A 124 -3.42 -1.64 -1.78
C LEU A 124 -2.76 -2.55 -2.81
N ASN A 125 -1.80 -2.00 -3.56
CA ASN A 125 -1.09 -2.74 -4.58
C ASN A 125 -0.07 -3.69 -3.93
N ALA A 126 -0.36 -4.98 -3.94
CA ALA A 126 0.48 -6.01 -3.34
C ALA A 126 1.91 -6.06 -3.92
N ASN A 127 2.12 -5.62 -5.17
CA ASN A 127 3.45 -5.56 -5.79
C ASN A 127 4.35 -4.44 -5.22
N SER A 128 3.77 -3.51 -4.46
CA SER A 128 4.51 -2.45 -3.77
C SER A 128 4.74 -2.74 -2.30
N LEU A 129 4.28 -3.88 -1.79
CA LEU A 129 4.57 -4.31 -0.42
C LEU A 129 6.06 -4.70 -0.31
N ALA A 130 6.63 -4.46 0.87
CA ALA A 130 7.93 -5.01 1.20
C ALA A 130 7.86 -6.56 1.24
N ASP A 131 8.96 -7.23 0.92
CA ASP A 131 9.04 -8.70 0.84
C ASP A 131 8.60 -9.40 2.15
N ASN A 132 8.79 -8.74 3.29
CA ASN A 132 8.44 -9.23 4.63
C ASN A 132 7.06 -8.76 5.13
N VAL A 133 6.23 -8.15 4.28
CA VAL A 133 4.89 -7.68 4.65
C VAL A 133 3.85 -8.41 3.82
N GLU A 134 2.84 -8.97 4.49
CA GLU A 134 1.62 -9.48 3.87
C GLU A 134 0.41 -8.71 4.41
N LEU A 135 -0.66 -8.62 3.63
CA LEU A 135 -1.95 -8.11 4.10
C LEU A 135 -2.96 -9.26 4.19
N ASP A 136 -3.77 -9.31 5.25
CA ASP A 136 -4.88 -10.27 5.37
C ASP A 136 -5.87 -10.09 4.21
N GLU A 137 -6.16 -8.83 3.89
CA GLU A 137 -7.00 -8.41 2.76
C GLU A 137 -6.26 -7.30 2.02
N THR A 138 -6.24 -7.33 0.69
CA THR A 138 -5.65 -6.25 -0.13
C THR A 138 -6.68 -5.22 -0.58
N VAL A 139 -7.97 -5.47 -0.30
CA VAL A 139 -9.10 -4.65 -0.74
C VAL A 139 -10.09 -4.48 0.40
N VAL A 140 -10.46 -3.24 0.70
CA VAL A 140 -11.49 -2.88 1.67
C VAL A 140 -12.50 -1.94 1.00
N THR A 141 -13.78 -2.15 1.28
CA THR A 141 -14.86 -1.28 0.77
C THR A 141 -15.40 -0.39 1.88
N VAL A 142 -15.55 0.90 1.60
CA VAL A 142 -16.15 1.89 2.53
C VAL A 142 -17.29 2.65 1.86
N ILE A 143 -18.28 3.07 2.65
CA ILE A 143 -19.47 3.81 2.18
C ILE A 143 -19.60 5.10 3.00
N PRO A 144 -18.87 6.18 2.63
CA PRO A 144 -18.90 7.44 3.39
C PRO A 144 -20.18 8.24 3.13
N THR A 145 -20.68 8.94 4.14
CA THR A 145 -21.67 10.01 3.97
C THR A 145 -20.98 11.31 3.53
N HIS A 146 -21.76 12.32 3.12
CA HIS A 146 -21.22 13.64 2.78
C HIS A 146 -20.37 14.22 3.94
N GLY A 147 -19.16 14.69 3.62
CA GLY A 147 -18.25 15.28 4.61
C GLY A 147 -17.54 14.27 5.52
N ALA A 148 -17.75 12.96 5.33
CA ALA A 148 -17.18 11.95 6.20
C ALA A 148 -15.71 11.65 5.87
N ILE A 149 -14.95 11.30 6.91
CA ILE A 149 -13.62 10.69 6.79
C ILE A 149 -13.78 9.21 7.15
N ALA A 150 -14.04 8.38 6.14
CA ALA A 150 -14.16 6.93 6.36
C ALA A 150 -12.78 6.32 6.61
N ARG A 151 -12.69 5.30 7.48
CA ARG A 151 -11.44 4.58 7.73
C ARG A 151 -11.44 3.24 6.99
N ALA A 152 -10.48 3.05 6.08
CA ALA A 152 -10.20 1.75 5.47
C ALA A 152 -9.03 1.10 6.23
N THR A 153 -9.30 0.02 6.97
CA THR A 153 -8.31 -0.64 7.83
C THR A 153 -7.81 -1.92 7.18
N PHE A 154 -6.50 -2.04 7.02
CA PHE A 154 -5.81 -3.21 6.50
C PHE A 154 -4.95 -3.79 7.61
N ASN A 155 -5.04 -5.11 7.82
CA ASN A 155 -4.19 -5.81 8.77
C ASN A 155 -2.92 -6.28 8.06
N ALA A 156 -1.79 -5.67 8.38
CA ALA A 156 -0.49 -6.06 7.86
C ALA A 156 0.22 -7.03 8.82
N GLN A 157 0.68 -8.14 8.27
CA GLN A 157 1.50 -9.15 8.95
C GLN A 157 2.96 -8.93 8.55
N ILE A 158 3.78 -8.49 9.50
CA ILE A 158 5.21 -8.21 9.28
C ILE A 158 6.04 -9.39 9.78
N GLY A 159 6.82 -10.01 8.90
CA GLY A 159 7.70 -11.11 9.24
C GLY A 159 7.99 -12.04 8.06
N GLY A 160 8.53 -13.21 8.37
CA GLY A 160 8.83 -14.23 7.38
C GLY A 160 7.58 -14.85 6.78
N LYS A 161 7.65 -15.15 5.48
CA LYS A 161 6.65 -15.92 4.73
C LYS A 161 7.17 -17.33 4.48
N VAL A 162 6.37 -18.34 4.79
CA VAL A 162 6.76 -19.73 4.60
C VAL A 162 5.60 -20.61 4.14
N LEU A 163 5.88 -21.46 3.15
CA LEU A 163 5.08 -22.61 2.82
C LEU A 163 5.68 -23.83 3.53
N MET A 164 5.04 -24.27 4.60
CA MET A 164 5.53 -25.35 5.46
C MET A 164 4.79 -26.65 5.16
N THR A 165 5.52 -27.74 4.97
CA THR A 165 4.96 -29.10 4.89
C THR A 165 5.03 -29.76 6.26
N LEU A 166 3.88 -30.03 6.87
CA LEU A 166 3.73 -30.58 8.21
C LEU A 166 3.55 -32.10 8.19
N LYS A 167 4.39 -32.80 8.96
CA LYS A 167 4.29 -34.26 9.14
C LYS A 167 4.02 -34.62 10.60
N TYR A 168 3.08 -35.53 10.83
CA TYR A 168 2.80 -36.15 12.13
C TYR A 168 3.15 -37.64 12.05
N GLY A 169 4.27 -38.02 12.68
CA GLY A 169 4.89 -39.33 12.46
C GLY A 169 5.31 -39.51 11.00
N ASN A 170 4.87 -40.60 10.35
CA ASN A 170 5.12 -40.88 8.93
C ASN A 170 4.03 -40.35 7.98
N LYS A 171 3.02 -39.64 8.49
CA LYS A 171 1.88 -39.13 7.70
C LYS A 171 1.88 -37.61 7.66
N SER A 172 1.27 -37.03 6.63
CA SER A 172 1.00 -35.58 6.60
C SER A 172 -0.08 -35.22 7.61
N VAL A 173 0.00 -34.00 8.17
CA VAL A 173 -1.10 -33.43 8.96
C VAL A 173 -2.36 -33.35 8.07
N PRO A 174 -3.55 -33.67 8.61
CA PRO A 174 -4.77 -33.72 7.81
C PRO A 174 -5.18 -32.34 7.28
N PHE A 175 -5.86 -32.36 6.13
CA PHE A 175 -6.50 -31.18 5.55
C PHE A 175 -7.48 -30.55 6.55
N GLY A 176 -7.53 -29.22 6.59
CA GLY A 176 -8.41 -28.46 7.49
C GLY A 176 -7.89 -28.30 8.91
N ALA A 177 -6.68 -28.81 9.23
CA ALA A 177 -6.03 -28.51 10.50
C ALA A 177 -5.74 -27.00 10.60
N ILE A 178 -5.90 -26.44 11.80
CA ILE A 178 -5.64 -25.03 12.08
C ILE A 178 -4.26 -24.89 12.71
N VAL A 179 -3.44 -24.01 12.14
CA VAL A 179 -2.10 -23.67 12.62
C VAL A 179 -2.14 -22.26 13.20
N THR A 180 -1.74 -22.11 14.46
CA THR A 180 -1.70 -20.82 15.16
C THR A 180 -0.27 -20.52 15.61
N HIS A 181 0.07 -19.23 15.59
CA HIS A 181 1.36 -18.72 16.03
C HIS A 181 1.15 -17.61 17.08
N GLY A 182 1.68 -17.80 18.29
CA GLY A 182 1.56 -16.82 19.37
C GLY A 182 0.10 -16.52 19.75
N GLU A 183 -0.23 -15.24 19.96
CA GLU A 183 -1.60 -14.79 20.23
C GLU A 183 -2.43 -14.51 18.96
N ASN A 184 -1.86 -14.75 17.77
CA ASN A 184 -2.57 -14.48 16.52
C ASN A 184 -3.71 -15.49 16.34
N LYS A 185 -4.95 -15.01 16.53
CA LYS A 185 -6.17 -15.82 16.48
C LYS A 185 -6.60 -16.17 15.06
N ASN A 186 -6.07 -15.47 14.05
CA ASN A 186 -6.31 -15.75 12.64
C ASN A 186 -5.36 -16.88 12.22
N GLY A 187 -5.68 -18.11 12.67
CA GLY A 187 -4.90 -19.29 12.33
C GLY A 187 -4.93 -19.59 10.82
N SER A 188 -3.85 -20.16 10.31
CA SER A 188 -3.74 -20.63 8.93
C SER A 188 -4.26 -22.05 8.80
N ILE A 189 -4.74 -22.41 7.61
CA ILE A 189 -5.35 -23.71 7.36
C ILE A 189 -4.37 -24.62 6.60
N VAL A 190 -4.24 -25.86 7.06
CA VAL A 190 -3.49 -26.90 6.36
C VAL A 190 -4.28 -27.37 5.14
N ALA A 191 -3.67 -27.23 3.97
CA ALA A 191 -4.15 -27.72 2.68
C ALA A 191 -3.72 -29.18 2.44
N GLU A 192 -3.85 -29.64 1.19
CA GLU A 192 -3.44 -30.98 0.79
C GLU A 192 -1.95 -31.24 1.06
N ASN A 193 -1.59 -32.52 1.20
CA ASN A 193 -0.23 -32.97 1.50
C ASN A 193 0.38 -32.43 2.81
N GLY A 194 -0.42 -31.80 3.68
CA GLY A 194 0.04 -31.21 4.93
C GLY A 194 0.69 -29.84 4.75
N GLN A 195 0.45 -29.14 3.63
CA GLN A 195 1.03 -27.83 3.36
C GLN A 195 0.24 -26.71 4.04
N VAL A 196 0.94 -25.73 4.60
CA VAL A 196 0.34 -24.52 5.18
C VAL A 196 1.15 -23.29 4.80
N TYR A 197 0.47 -22.23 4.40
CA TYR A 197 1.06 -20.92 4.16
C TYR A 197 0.93 -20.06 5.42
N LEU A 198 2.07 -19.56 5.90
CA LEU A 198 2.16 -18.75 7.11
C LEU A 198 2.93 -17.46 6.80
N THR A 199 2.44 -16.35 7.33
CA THR A 199 3.02 -15.00 7.17
C THR A 199 3.17 -14.33 8.53
N GLY A 200 3.96 -13.26 8.60
CA GLY A 200 4.18 -12.55 9.85
C GLY A 200 4.94 -13.35 10.91
N LEU A 201 5.71 -14.36 10.50
CA LEU A 201 6.43 -15.21 11.45
C LEU A 201 7.75 -14.54 11.91
N PRO A 202 8.09 -14.60 13.21
CA PRO A 202 9.45 -14.30 13.67
C PRO A 202 10.46 -15.31 13.10
N GLN A 203 11.75 -15.03 13.25
CA GLN A 203 12.82 -15.90 12.71
C GLN A 203 12.78 -17.33 13.29
N SER A 204 12.31 -17.51 14.52
CA SER A 204 12.12 -18.83 15.13
C SER A 204 10.98 -18.79 16.13
N GLY A 205 10.28 -19.90 16.30
CA GLY A 205 9.16 -19.96 17.22
C GLY A 205 8.50 -21.34 17.28
N LYS A 206 7.30 -21.34 17.87
CA LYS A 206 6.44 -22.52 18.00
C LYS A 206 5.13 -22.26 17.28
N LEU A 207 4.64 -23.27 16.57
CA LEU A 207 3.31 -23.30 15.97
C LEU A 207 2.49 -24.36 16.69
N GLN A 208 1.26 -24.02 17.02
CA GLN A 208 0.30 -24.97 17.56
C GLN A 208 -0.65 -25.39 16.44
N VAL A 209 -0.70 -26.70 16.18
CA VAL A 209 -1.49 -27.31 15.12
C VAL A 209 -2.60 -28.13 15.76
N SER A 210 -3.83 -27.96 15.30
CA SER A 210 -5.00 -28.66 15.85
C SER A 210 -6.00 -29.03 14.75
N TRP A 211 -6.41 -30.30 14.70
CA TRP A 211 -7.43 -30.82 13.76
C TRP A 211 -8.60 -31.52 14.47
N GLY A 212 -8.64 -31.47 15.80
CA GLY A 212 -9.71 -32.06 16.60
C GLY A 212 -9.58 -31.67 18.07
N LYS A 213 -10.51 -32.15 18.89
CA LYS A 213 -10.55 -31.85 20.33
C LYS A 213 -9.85 -32.89 21.21
N ASP A 214 -9.45 -34.03 20.62
CA ASP A 214 -8.81 -35.11 21.35
C ASP A 214 -7.33 -34.81 21.61
N LYS A 215 -6.76 -35.49 22.62
CA LYS A 215 -5.33 -35.33 22.99
C LYS A 215 -4.36 -35.67 21.86
N ASN A 216 -4.77 -36.53 20.91
CA ASN A 216 -3.96 -36.93 19.76
C ASN A 216 -4.29 -36.14 18.49
N SER A 217 -5.12 -35.10 18.60
CA SER A 217 -5.55 -34.26 17.48
C SER A 217 -4.93 -32.87 17.49
N ASN A 218 -3.85 -32.72 18.25
CA ASN A 218 -3.03 -31.52 18.31
C ASN A 218 -1.55 -31.91 18.34
N CYS A 219 -0.69 -31.00 17.89
CA CYS A 219 0.76 -31.15 17.97
C CYS A 219 1.45 -29.78 17.88
N ILE A 220 2.72 -29.73 18.26
CA ILE A 220 3.55 -28.53 18.27
C ILE A 220 4.67 -28.67 17.23
N VAL A 221 4.90 -27.61 16.49
CA VAL A 221 6.01 -27.49 15.53
C VAL A 221 6.97 -26.42 16.01
N GLU A 222 8.23 -26.78 16.22
CA GLU A 222 9.32 -25.83 16.39
C GLU A 222 9.95 -25.53 15.03
N TYR A 223 10.13 -24.24 14.71
CA TYR A 223 10.69 -23.83 13.42
C TYR A 223 11.79 -22.78 13.61
N LYS A 224 12.69 -22.73 12.64
CA LYS A 224 13.71 -21.69 12.48
C LYS A 224 13.83 -21.36 11.01
N LEU A 225 13.40 -20.16 10.63
CA LEU A 225 13.52 -19.64 9.28
C LEU A 225 14.98 -19.29 8.97
N PRO A 226 15.45 -19.54 7.74
CA PRO A 226 16.74 -19.03 7.29
C PRO A 226 16.72 -17.49 7.31
N GLU A 227 17.89 -16.87 7.45
CA GLU A 227 18.00 -15.42 7.30
C GLU A 227 17.49 -15.00 5.92
N VAL A 228 16.55 -14.05 5.92
CA VAL A 228 15.90 -13.57 4.71
C VAL A 228 16.95 -12.88 3.85
N SER A 229 17.43 -13.58 2.82
CA SER A 229 18.29 -12.98 1.80
C SER A 229 17.43 -12.06 0.94
N PRO A 230 17.92 -10.87 0.53
CA PRO A 230 17.17 -9.97 -0.35
C PRO A 230 16.65 -10.72 -1.58
N GLY A 231 15.34 -10.67 -1.84
CA GLY A 231 14.67 -11.39 -2.94
C GLY A 231 14.10 -12.77 -2.61
N THR A 232 14.21 -13.25 -1.37
CA THR A 232 13.54 -14.49 -0.93
C THR A 232 12.08 -14.18 -0.55
N LEU A 233 11.18 -14.25 -1.52
CA LEU A 233 9.75 -13.93 -1.37
C LEU A 233 8.99 -14.99 -0.55
N LEU A 234 9.42 -16.25 -0.61
CA LEU A 234 8.75 -17.38 0.04
C LEU A 234 9.75 -18.47 0.42
N ASN A 235 9.82 -18.80 1.71
CA ASN A 235 10.57 -19.97 2.16
C ASN A 235 9.73 -21.24 2.02
N GLN A 236 10.39 -22.36 1.73
CA GLN A 236 9.76 -23.68 1.78
C GLN A 236 10.51 -24.55 2.78
N GLN A 237 9.80 -25.15 3.74
CA GLN A 237 10.41 -26.02 4.74
C GLN A 237 9.51 -27.19 5.10
N THR A 238 10.10 -28.32 5.47
CA THR A 238 9.36 -29.46 6.04
C THR A 238 9.62 -29.49 7.54
N ALA A 239 8.55 -29.62 8.33
CA ALA A 239 8.64 -29.66 9.78
C ALA A 239 7.88 -30.85 10.36
N ILE A 240 8.44 -31.43 11.43
CA ILE A 240 7.84 -32.55 12.15
C ILE A 240 7.03 -31.99 13.32
N CYS A 241 5.76 -32.37 13.36
CA CYS A 241 4.83 -32.03 14.42
C CYS A 241 4.90 -33.09 15.52
N ARG A 242 5.13 -32.66 16.76
CA ARG A 242 5.30 -33.52 17.94
C ARG A 242 4.15 -33.38 18.94
#